data_AF-A0A814R6Z8-F1
#
_entry.id   AF-A0A814R6Z8-F1
#
_cell.length_a   1.000
_cell.length_b   1.000
_cell.length_c   1.000
_cell.angle_alpha   90.00
_cell.angle_beta   90.00
_cell.angle_gamma   90.00
#
_symmetry.space_group_name_H-M   'P 1'
#
loop_
_entity.id
_entity.type
_entity.pdbx_description
1 polymer ?
#
loop_
_entity_poly.entity_id
_entity_poly.type
_entity_poly.pdbx_seq_one_letter_code
_entity_poly.pdbx_strand_id
1 'polypeptide(L)'
;MQQQTRNESTSGVPSRLYSDDKVSLLKSSAVEIVVYSLNTLLDPKIHTFTNYLSLDQRALVDDQVMPLDPLLTKVCGKEIFNRTRSFLISMCYLHIDEVASTLLVPIILFSPDRLNIKHLDLVKRL
;
A
#
# COMPACT_ATOMS: atom_id res chain seq x y z
N MET A 1 -50.53 -2.18 -7.56
CA MET A 1 -49.50 -2.98 -6.86
C MET A 1 -48.41 -3.32 -7.85
N GLN A 2 -47.19 -2.90 -7.53
CA GLN A 2 -46.00 -2.92 -8.38
C GLN A 2 -45.51 -4.34 -8.66
N GLN A 3 -45.08 -4.60 -9.90
CA GLN A 3 -43.97 -5.52 -10.17
C GLN A 3 -43.14 -4.90 -11.30
N GLN A 4 -42.04 -4.28 -10.90
CA GLN A 4 -40.99 -3.77 -11.78
C GLN A 4 -39.71 -4.52 -11.40
N THR A 5 -39.53 -5.74 -11.91
CA THR A 5 -38.26 -6.47 -11.82
C THR A 5 -37.40 -6.02 -12.98
N ARG A 6 -36.65 -4.95 -12.74
CA ARG A 6 -35.61 -4.42 -13.63
C ARG A 6 -34.44 -5.41 -13.60
N ASN A 7 -34.26 -6.17 -14.67
CA ASN A 7 -33.02 -6.89 -14.93
C ASN A 7 -31.92 -5.85 -15.20
N GLU A 8 -31.10 -5.57 -14.19
CA GLU A 8 -29.83 -4.88 -14.37
C GLU A 8 -28.76 -5.91 -14.75
N SER A 9 -28.65 -6.15 -16.06
CA SER A 9 -27.46 -6.70 -16.68
C SER A 9 -26.52 -5.55 -17.04
N THR A 10 -25.54 -5.29 -16.17
CA THR A 10 -24.34 -4.44 -16.40
C THR A 10 -23.13 -5.25 -15.92
N SER A 11 -22.32 -5.79 -16.84
CA SER A 11 -21.09 -5.21 -17.39
C SER A 11 -19.82 -5.45 -16.55
N GLY A 12 -18.73 -5.85 -17.22
CA GLY A 12 -17.35 -5.48 -16.84
C GLY A 12 -16.59 -6.35 -15.82
N VAL A 13 -15.54 -7.04 -16.32
CA VAL A 13 -14.33 -7.54 -15.62
C VAL A 13 -14.51 -8.71 -14.62
N PRO A 14 -13.85 -9.87 -14.82
CA PRO A 14 -13.86 -10.96 -13.86
C PRO A 14 -12.85 -10.67 -12.74
N SER A 15 -13.22 -9.92 -11.72
CA SER A 15 -12.31 -9.63 -10.59
C SER A 15 -13.01 -9.60 -9.23
N ARG A 16 -14.05 -10.42 -9.03
CA ARG A 16 -14.60 -10.60 -7.68
C ARG A 16 -13.83 -11.67 -6.92
N LEU A 17 -12.68 -11.28 -6.37
CA LEU A 17 -12.10 -12.00 -5.22
C LEU A 17 -13.17 -12.13 -4.12
N TYR A 18 -13.20 -13.30 -3.47
CA TYR A 18 -14.09 -13.56 -2.36
C TYR A 18 -13.73 -12.68 -1.16
N SER A 19 -14.74 -12.34 -0.34
CA SER A 19 -14.56 -11.42 0.78
C SER A 19 -13.48 -11.87 1.76
N ASP A 20 -13.43 -13.17 2.08
CA ASP A 20 -12.43 -13.74 2.99
C ASP A 20 -11.00 -13.61 2.45
N ASP A 21 -10.81 -13.84 1.15
CA ASP A 21 -9.51 -13.73 0.50
C ASP A 21 -9.06 -12.27 0.44
N LYS A 22 -9.98 -11.33 0.15
CA LYS A 22 -9.71 -9.89 0.20
C LYS A 22 -9.21 -9.46 1.58
N VAL A 23 -9.89 -9.91 2.63
CA VAL A 23 -9.51 -9.59 4.02
C VAL A 23 -8.14 -10.20 4.36
N SER A 24 -7.88 -11.44 3.92
CA SER A 24 -6.61 -12.12 4.17
C SER A 24 -5.45 -11.40 3.48
N LEU A 25 -5.60 -11.08 2.19
CA LEU A 25 -4.64 -10.32 1.40
C LEU A 25 -4.34 -8.95 2.02
N LEU A 26 -5.37 -8.20 2.40
CA LEU A 26 -5.22 -6.89 3.04
C LEU A 26 -4.49 -6.99 4.37
N LYS A 27 -4.88 -7.93 5.24
CA LYS A 27 -4.25 -8.10 6.56
C LYS A 27 -2.77 -8.47 6.45
N SER A 28 -2.42 -9.34 5.51
CA SER A 28 -1.04 -9.80 5.34
C SER A 28 -0.15 -8.78 4.63
N SER A 29 -0.70 -7.93 3.76
CA SER A 29 0.06 -6.97 2.97
C SER A 29 0.08 -5.54 3.53
N ALA A 30 -0.81 -5.20 4.47
CA ALA A 30 -1.00 -3.82 4.93
C ALA A 30 0.30 -3.15 5.39
N VAL A 31 1.10 -3.83 6.21
CA VAL A 31 2.37 -3.27 6.72
C VAL A 31 3.38 -3.10 5.58
N GLU A 32 3.47 -4.06 4.66
CA GLU A 32 4.37 -3.98 3.52
C GLU A 32 3.99 -2.84 2.59
N ILE A 33 2.70 -2.65 2.30
CA ILE A 33 2.20 -1.56 1.47
C ILE A 33 2.45 -0.21 2.14
N VAL A 34 2.18 -0.08 3.44
CA VAL A 34 2.45 1.16 4.18
C VAL A 34 3.94 1.48 4.14
N VAL A 35 4.80 0.51 4.50
CA VAL A 35 6.25 0.69 4.46
C VAL A 35 6.71 1.03 3.05
N TYR A 36 6.23 0.33 2.02
CA TYR A 36 6.58 0.61 0.65
C TYR A 36 6.21 2.05 0.25
N SER A 37 4.97 2.46 0.50
CA SER A 37 4.47 3.80 0.15
C SER A 37 5.17 4.93 0.91
N LEU A 38 5.83 4.66 2.03
CA LEU A 38 6.69 5.63 2.71
C LEU A 38 7.88 6.04 1.82
N ASN A 39 8.31 5.23 0.85
CA ASN A 39 9.44 5.57 -0.03
C ASN A 39 9.20 6.85 -0.87
N THR A 40 7.94 7.19 -1.19
CA THR A 40 7.59 8.39 -1.99
C THR A 40 7.57 9.65 -1.14
N LEU A 41 7.52 9.50 0.19
CA LEU A 41 7.43 10.57 1.17
C LEU A 41 8.76 10.83 1.90
N LEU A 42 9.72 9.90 1.79
CA LEU A 42 11.02 10.00 2.43
C LEU A 42 11.96 10.91 1.64
N ASP A 43 12.49 11.94 2.30
CA ASP A 43 13.70 12.61 1.82
C ASP A 43 14.94 11.84 2.31
N PRO A 44 15.69 11.18 1.40
CA PRO A 44 16.86 10.38 1.79
C PRO A 44 18.04 11.23 2.29
N LYS A 45 18.08 12.54 2.00
CA LYS A 45 19.19 13.43 2.39
C LYS A 45 19.09 13.85 3.86
N ILE A 46 17.88 14.13 4.32
CA ILE A 46 17.60 14.58 5.70
C ILE A 46 16.96 13.49 6.56
N HIS A 47 16.63 12.33 5.98
CA HIS A 47 16.01 11.18 6.64
C HIS A 47 14.68 11.50 7.34
N THR A 48 13.85 12.34 6.71
CA THR A 48 12.55 12.75 7.25
C THR A 48 11.41 12.47 6.28
N PHE A 49 10.20 12.34 6.82
CA PHE A 49 8.97 12.25 6.04
C PHE A 49 8.37 13.62 5.85
N THR A 50 8.10 13.96 4.60
CA THR A 50 7.30 15.14 4.27
C THR A 50 5.88 14.66 4.02
N ASN A 51 4.96 15.00 4.92
CA ASN A 51 3.56 14.65 4.72
C ASN A 51 2.92 15.67 3.78
N TYR A 52 2.37 15.20 2.66
CA TYR A 52 1.61 16.04 1.75
C TYR A 52 0.13 15.86 2.04
N LEU A 53 -0.50 16.86 2.66
CA LEU A 53 -1.94 16.88 2.82
C LEU A 53 -2.55 17.52 1.57
N SER A 54 -3.20 16.69 0.74
CA SER A 54 -4.04 17.20 -0.34
C SER A 54 -5.42 17.55 0.24
N LEU A 55 -5.63 18.84 0.50
CA LEU A 55 -6.96 19.40 0.72
C LEU A 55 -7.34 20.15 -0.56
N ASP A 56 -8.42 19.72 -1.21
CA ASP A 56 -9.11 20.44 -2.29
C ASP A 56 -8.20 21.04 -3.37
N GLN A 57 -7.52 20.17 -4.13
CA GLN A 57 -6.75 20.51 -5.35
C GLN A 57 -5.50 21.40 -5.13
N ARG A 58 -5.11 21.64 -3.87
CA ARG A 58 -3.81 22.25 -3.54
C ARG A 58 -3.08 21.30 -2.59
N ALA A 59 -1.96 20.75 -3.05
CA ALA A 59 -1.06 20.04 -2.15
C ALA A 59 -0.44 21.09 -1.21
N LEU A 60 -0.86 21.10 0.05
CA LEU A 60 -0.17 21.83 1.10
C LEU A 60 0.85 20.85 1.69
N VAL A 61 2.11 21.24 1.66
CA VAL A 61 3.14 20.57 2.46
C VAL A 61 2.76 20.85 3.91
N ASP A 62 2.47 19.80 4.68
CA ASP A 62 2.40 19.96 6.11
C ASP A 62 3.84 20.19 6.58
N ASP A 63 4.13 21.38 7.13
CA ASP A 63 5.44 21.72 7.69
C ASP A 63 5.81 20.83 8.90
N GLN A 64 4.90 19.94 9.32
CA GLN A 64 5.20 18.86 10.26
C GLN A 64 6.11 17.82 9.63
N VAL A 65 7.41 18.12 9.66
CA VAL A 65 8.48 17.16 9.46
C VAL A 65 8.40 16.13 10.59
N MET A 66 7.93 14.92 10.27
CA MET A 66 7.87 13.84 11.27
C MET A 66 9.17 13.03 11.21
N PRO A 67 9.99 13.05 12.28
CA PRO A 67 11.17 12.19 12.34
C PRO A 67 10.74 10.72 12.39
N LEU A 68 11.34 9.88 11.54
CA LEU A 68 11.08 8.43 11.42
C LEU A 68 11.38 7.72 12.76
N ASP A 69 12.46 8.14 13.43
CA ASP A 69 13.07 7.48 14.60
C ASP A 69 12.11 7.24 15.78
N PRO A 70 11.36 8.22 16.33
CA PRO A 70 10.69 8.04 17.62
C PRO A 70 9.45 7.14 17.55
N LEU A 71 8.75 7.12 16.43
CA LEU A 71 7.46 6.43 16.32
C LEU A 71 7.65 4.94 15.99
N LEU A 72 8.41 4.65 14.93
CA LEU A 72 8.59 3.28 14.47
C LEU A 72 9.58 2.50 15.35
N THR A 73 10.55 3.17 15.98
CA THR A 73 11.41 2.51 16.97
C THR A 73 10.62 2.05 18.19
N LYS A 74 9.58 2.80 18.61
CA LYS A 74 8.72 2.42 19.74
C LYS A 74 7.76 1.27 19.41
N VAL A 75 7.22 1.23 18.19
CA VAL A 75 6.23 0.23 17.77
C VAL A 75 6.90 -1.09 17.35
N CYS A 76 7.98 -1.00 16.58
CA CYS A 76 8.59 -2.15 15.92
C CYS A 76 9.90 -2.59 16.56
N GLY A 77 10.47 -1.79 17.46
CA GLY A 77 11.81 -2.01 18.02
C GLY A 77 12.93 -1.55 17.08
N LYS A 78 14.11 -1.32 17.67
CA LYS A 78 15.26 -0.69 17.00
C LYS A 78 15.81 -1.48 15.80
N GLU A 79 15.77 -2.80 15.87
CA GLU A 79 16.32 -3.64 14.79
C GLU A 79 15.46 -3.57 13.54
N ILE A 80 14.15 -3.81 13.68
CA ILE A 80 13.19 -3.72 12.57
C ILE A 80 13.22 -2.31 11.99
N PHE A 81 13.26 -1.29 12.86
CA PHE A 81 13.43 0.09 12.44
C PHE A 81 14.63 0.32 11.51
N ASN A 82 15.82 -0.12 11.92
CA ASN A 82 17.04 0.07 11.13
C ASN A 82 16.97 -0.66 9.77
N ARG A 83 16.38 -1.86 9.75
CA ARG A 83 16.16 -2.61 8.50
C ARG A 83 15.19 -1.87 7.59
N THR A 84 14.06 -1.40 8.11
CA THR A 84 13.07 -0.62 7.36
C THR A 84 13.67 0.67 6.82
N ARG A 85 14.41 1.42 7.65
CA ARG A 85 15.11 2.65 7.21
C ARG A 85 16.10 2.36 6.08
N SER A 86 16.90 1.31 6.21
CA SER A 86 17.87 0.93 5.18
C SER A 86 17.18 0.56 3.87
N PHE A 87 16.10 -0.23 3.94
CA PHE A 87 15.27 -0.57 2.79
C PHE A 87 14.73 0.68 2.08
N LEU A 88 14.13 1.61 2.81
CA LEU A 88 13.55 2.82 2.24
C LEU A 88 14.61 3.70 1.55
N ILE A 89 15.76 3.88 2.19
CA ILE A 89 16.88 4.62 1.60
C ILE A 89 17.33 3.96 0.30
N SER A 90 17.50 2.63 0.30
CA SER A 90 17.87 1.89 -0.92
C SER A 90 16.84 2.06 -2.04
N MET A 91 15.54 2.06 -1.71
CA MET A 91 14.46 2.28 -2.68
C MET A 91 14.53 3.67 -3.33
N CYS A 92 14.89 4.73 -2.60
CA CYS A 92 15.08 6.07 -3.16
C CYS A 92 16.19 6.13 -4.23
N TYR A 93 17.19 5.25 -4.15
CA TYR A 93 18.29 5.19 -5.13
C TYR A 93 17.97 4.36 -6.38
N LEU A 94 16.85 3.63 -6.40
CA LEU A 94 16.43 2.88 -7.59
C LEU A 94 15.81 3.75 -8.67
N HIS A 95 15.57 5.04 -8.38
CA HIS A 95 14.96 6.00 -9.31
C HIS A 95 13.63 5.49 -9.91
N ILE A 96 12.84 4.78 -9.10
CA ILE A 96 11.51 4.33 -9.48
C ILE A 96 10.59 5.55 -9.52
N ASP A 97 9.97 5.80 -10.67
CA ASP A 97 9.00 6.88 -10.80
C ASP A 97 7.68 6.54 -10.09
N GLU A 98 6.81 7.55 -9.92
CA GLU A 98 5.54 7.40 -9.22
C GLU A 98 4.62 6.33 -9.85
N VAL A 99 4.67 6.20 -11.18
CA VAL A 99 3.85 5.24 -11.93
C VAL A 99 4.32 3.81 -11.64
N ALA A 100 5.61 3.53 -11.80
CA ALA A 100 6.20 2.25 -11.48
C ALA A 100 6.07 1.92 -9.99
N SER A 101 6.12 2.92 -9.12
CA SER A 101 5.90 2.74 -7.69
C SER A 101 4.47 2.28 -7.39
N THR A 102 3.49 2.93 -8.03
CA THR A 102 2.07 2.55 -7.91
C THR A 102 1.81 1.13 -8.40
N LEU A 103 2.53 0.65 -9.42
CA LEU A 103 2.39 -0.72 -9.95
C LEU A 103 2.95 -1.80 -9.02
N LEU A 104 3.85 -1.45 -8.10
CA LEU A 104 4.39 -2.40 -7.12
C LEU A 104 3.41 -2.71 -5.98
N VAL A 105 2.48 -1.79 -5.67
CA VAL A 105 1.47 -2.02 -4.62
C VAL A 105 0.54 -3.20 -4.95
N PRO A 106 -0.04 -3.32 -6.15
CA PRO A 106 -0.78 -4.51 -6.56
C PRO A 106 0.02 -5.81 -6.49
N ILE A 107 1.31 -5.78 -6.84
CA ILE A 107 2.19 -6.96 -6.76
C ILE A 107 2.32 -7.44 -5.32
N ILE A 108 2.50 -6.52 -4.37
CA ILE A 108 2.55 -6.82 -2.93
C ILE A 108 1.18 -7.30 -2.41
N LEU A 109 0.09 -6.66 -2.87
CA LEU A 109 -1.27 -6.95 -2.42
C LEU A 109 -1.75 -8.33 -2.88
N PHE A 110 -1.46 -8.71 -4.12
CA PHE A 110 -1.91 -9.97 -4.75
C PHE A 110 -0.85 -11.07 -4.71
N SER A 111 0.09 -11.02 -3.76
CA SER A 111 1.07 -12.10 -3.61
C SER A 111 0.38 -13.44 -3.30
N PRO A 112 0.72 -14.54 -4.00
CA PRO A 112 0.09 -15.84 -3.80
C PRO A 112 0.56 -16.58 -2.53
N ASP A 113 1.60 -16.08 -1.87
CA ASP A 113 2.22 -16.69 -0.69
C ASP A 113 1.53 -16.30 0.62
N ARG A 114 0.42 -15.54 0.60
CA ARG A 114 -0.30 -15.18 1.81
C ARG A 114 -1.05 -16.36 2.41
N LEU A 115 -1.08 -16.41 3.74
CA LEU A 115 -1.82 -17.40 4.50
C LEU A 115 -3.33 -17.23 4.31
N ASN A 116 -4.07 -18.33 4.41
CA ASN A 116 -5.54 -18.38 4.41
C ASN A 116 -6.24 -17.92 3.12
N ILE A 117 -5.54 -17.87 1.98
CA ILE A 117 -6.17 -17.68 0.67
C ILE A 117 -6.84 -19.00 0.24
N LYS A 118 -8.15 -18.98 0.01
CA LYS A 118 -8.93 -20.12 -0.48
C LYS A 118 -8.84 -20.28 -2.00
N HIS A 119 -8.84 -19.17 -2.74
CA HIS A 119 -8.89 -19.19 -4.21
C HIS A 119 -7.58 -18.70 -4.83
N LEU A 120 -6.50 -19.44 -4.57
CA LEU A 120 -5.14 -19.06 -4.97
C LEU A 120 -4.96 -18.85 -6.48
N ASP A 121 -5.62 -19.68 -7.30
CA ASP A 121 -5.52 -19.57 -8.76
C ASP A 121 -6.11 -18.27 -9.32
N LEU A 122 -7.07 -17.67 -8.61
CA LEU A 122 -7.61 -16.37 -8.99
C LEU A 122 -6.63 -15.25 -8.64
N VAL A 123 -5.97 -15.34 -7.47
CA VAL A 123 -4.96 -14.37 -7.03
C VAL A 123 -3.75 -14.35 -7.98
N LYS A 124 -3.27 -15.52 -8.43
CA LYS A 124 -2.15 -15.63 -9.38
C LYS A 124 -2.40 -15.02 -10.77
N ARG A 125 -3.67 -14.77 -11.13
CA ARG A 125 -4.07 -14.22 -12.43
C ARG A 125 -4.24 -12.69 -12.41
N LEU A 126 -4.18 -12.10 -11.21
CA LEU A 126 -4.24 -10.65 -10.98
C LEU A 126 -2.82 -10.08 -10.93
#